data_AF-A0A841K5L4-F1
#
_entry.id   AF-A0A841K5L4-F1
#
_cell.length_a   1.000
_cell.length_b   1.000
_cell.length_c   1.000
_cell.angle_alpha   90.00
_cell.angle_beta   90.00
_cell.angle_gamma   90.00
#
_symmetry.space_group_name_H-M   'P 1'
#
loop_
_entity.id
_entity.type
_entity.pdbx_description
1 polymer ?
#
loop_
_entity_poly.entity_id
_entity_poly.type
_entity_poly.pdbx_seq_one_letter_code
_entity_poly.pdbx_strand_id
1 'polypeptide(L)'
;MGSPVTNTLPIRNLGLTPEEEREIRMACIRIPHLAVSPQAQTYARLDAGEPPRRFRYRNVASGFTADLMVDDEGLVVDHPGLWRRRG
;
A
#
# COMPACT_ATOMS: atom_id res chain seq x y z
N MET A 1 15.26 -2.95 2.69
CA MET A 1 14.12 -2.67 3.60
C MET A 1 13.22 -1.64 2.90
N GLY A 2 11.92 -1.90 2.82
CA GLY A 2 10.93 -0.96 2.25
C GLY A 2 10.29 -0.11 3.35
N SER A 3 9.70 1.03 2.99
CA SER A 3 8.99 1.91 3.93
C SER A 3 7.47 1.78 3.74
N PRO A 4 6.67 1.69 4.81
CA PRO A 4 5.21 1.59 4.70
C PRO A 4 4.55 2.92 4.31
N VAL A 5 5.22 4.05 4.52
CA VAL A 5 4.64 5.39 4.25
C VAL A 5 4.36 5.61 2.77
N THR A 6 5.11 4.91 1.88
CA THR A 6 4.89 5.04 0.44
C THR A 6 3.56 4.45 -0.01
N ASN A 7 2.96 3.54 0.77
CA ASN A 7 1.63 2.97 0.48
C ASN A 7 0.50 3.99 0.70
N THR A 8 0.73 5.05 1.48
CA THR A 8 -0.27 6.11 1.71
C THR A 8 -0.60 6.90 0.44
N LEU A 9 0.37 7.05 -0.47
CA LEU A 9 0.17 7.76 -1.74
C LEU A 9 -0.97 7.15 -2.58
N PRO A 10 -0.93 5.86 -2.96
CA PRO A 10 -2.03 5.24 -3.70
C PRO A 10 -3.30 5.11 -2.87
N ILE A 11 -3.21 4.80 -1.57
CA ILE A 11 -4.39 4.66 -0.71
C ILE A 11 -5.24 5.94 -0.70
N ARG A 12 -4.60 7.12 -0.65
CA ARG A 12 -5.32 8.40 -0.65
C ARG A 12 -5.74 8.86 -2.05
N ASN A 13 -4.95 8.57 -3.07
CA ASN A 13 -5.15 9.14 -4.41
C ASN A 13 -6.10 8.31 -5.29
N LEU A 14 -6.27 7.02 -5.03
CA LEU A 14 -7.05 6.14 -5.90
C LEU A 14 -8.56 6.23 -5.69
N GLY A 15 -9.02 6.69 -4.51
CA GLY A 15 -10.46 6.84 -4.23
C GLY A 15 -11.25 5.53 -4.36
N LEU A 16 -10.63 4.40 -4.01
CA LEU A 16 -11.23 3.07 -4.20
C LEU A 16 -12.54 2.91 -3.43
N THR A 17 -13.56 2.44 -4.13
CA THR A 17 -14.81 1.97 -3.52
C THR A 17 -14.63 0.57 -2.89
N PRO A 18 -15.51 0.12 -1.97
CA PRO A 18 -15.38 -1.20 -1.36
C PRO A 18 -15.30 -2.31 -2.42
N GLU A 19 -14.38 -3.25 -2.23
CA GLU A 19 -14.06 -4.35 -3.16
C GLU A 19 -13.48 -3.92 -4.52
N GLU A 20 -13.27 -2.62 -4.76
CA GLU A 20 -12.59 -2.15 -5.96
C GLU A 20 -11.09 -2.40 -5.87
N GLU A 21 -10.52 -2.89 -6.98
CA GLU A 21 -9.08 -3.07 -7.17
C GLU A 21 -8.59 -2.24 -8.35
N ARG A 22 -7.43 -1.59 -8.18
CA ARG A 22 -6.70 -0.96 -9.29
C ARG A 22 -5.23 -1.34 -9.32
N GLU A 23 -4.75 -1.67 -10.52
CA GLU A 23 -3.33 -1.74 -10.82
C GLU A 23 -2.77 -0.35 -11.14
N ILE A 24 -1.60 -0.07 -10.60
CA ILE A 24 -0.83 1.15 -10.86
C ILE A 24 0.64 0.81 -11.14
N ARG A 25 1.34 1.76 -11.76
CA ARG A 25 2.79 1.72 -11.91
C ARG A 25 3.42 2.78 -11.03
N MET A 26 4.13 2.37 -9.99
CA MET A 26 4.86 3.25 -9.09
C MET A 26 6.35 3.32 -9.45
N ALA A 27 6.94 4.50 -9.28
CA ALA A 27 8.39 4.65 -9.28
C ALA A 27 8.93 4.15 -7.93
N CYS A 28 9.63 3.03 -7.92
CA CYS A 28 10.24 2.45 -6.73
C CYS A 28 11.70 2.86 -6.65
N ILE A 29 12.09 3.48 -5.54
CA ILE A 29 13.46 3.91 -5.25
C ILE A 29 14.13 2.85 -4.39
N ARG A 30 15.19 2.23 -4.92
CA ARG A 30 15.99 1.24 -4.19
C ARG A 30 17.11 1.92 -3.41
N ILE A 31 17.02 1.85 -2.09
CA ILE A 31 18.04 2.30 -1.12
C ILE A 31 19.11 1.18 -0.98
N PRO A 32 20.41 1.51 -0.83
CA PRO A 32 20.98 2.85 -0.65
C PRO A 32 21.32 3.60 -1.94
N HIS A 33 21.36 2.92 -3.08
CA HIS A 33 21.90 3.50 -4.33
C HIS A 33 20.96 4.47 -5.06
N LEU A 34 19.76 4.71 -4.54
CA LEU A 34 18.73 5.59 -5.11
C LEU A 34 18.35 5.26 -6.55
N ALA A 35 18.51 4.00 -6.95
CA ALA A 35 18.11 3.54 -8.28
C ALA A 35 16.58 3.54 -8.40
N VAL A 36 16.05 4.20 -9.42
CA VAL A 36 14.61 4.26 -9.70
C VAL A 36 14.24 3.16 -10.70
N SER A 37 13.16 2.43 -10.43
CA SER A 37 12.60 1.49 -11.39
C SER A 37 11.08 1.47 -11.32
N PRO A 38 10.37 1.27 -12.44
CA PRO A 38 8.93 1.09 -12.41
C PRO A 38 8.56 -0.24 -11.75
N GLN A 39 7.54 -0.24 -10.90
CA GLN A 39 6.96 -1.44 -10.32
C GLN A 39 5.44 -1.41 -10.47
N ALA A 40 4.89 -2.47 -11.07
CA ALA A 40 3.46 -2.70 -11.12
C ALA A 40 2.98 -3.21 -9.75
N GLN A 41 1.93 -2.58 -9.23
CA GLN A 41 1.35 -2.86 -7.92
C GLN A 41 -0.17 -2.80 -8.03
N THR A 42 -0.88 -3.64 -7.29
CA THR A 42 -2.34 -3.50 -7.15
C THR A 42 -2.72 -3.13 -5.72
N TYR A 43 -3.78 -2.34 -5.61
CA TYR A 43 -4.42 -1.99 -4.35
C TYR A 43 -5.91 -2.32 -4.46
N ALA A 44 -6.42 -3.08 -3.51
CA ALA A 44 -7.86 -3.33 -3.37
C ALA A 44 -8.35 -2.85 -2.01
N ARG A 45 -9.52 -2.19 -1.95
CA ARG A 45 -10.16 -1.86 -0.67
C ARG A 45 -10.95 -3.07 -0.17
N LEU A 46 -10.72 -3.46 1.08
CA LEU A 46 -11.26 -4.71 1.65
C LEU A 46 -12.41 -4.51 2.64
N ASP A 47 -12.79 -3.26 2.89
CA ASP A 47 -13.83 -2.95 3.86
C ASP A 47 -14.82 -1.94 3.29
N ALA A 48 -16.05 -1.99 3.82
CA ALA A 48 -17.13 -1.06 3.51
C ALA A 48 -17.22 0.11 4.52
N GLY A 49 -16.26 0.23 5.44
CA GLY A 49 -16.27 1.25 6.49
C GLY A 49 -15.84 2.60 5.96
N GLU A 50 -16.38 3.68 6.52
CA GLU A 50 -15.99 5.04 6.20
C GLU A 50 -15.46 5.74 7.46
N PRO A 51 -14.19 6.22 7.48
CA PRO A 51 -13.21 6.12 6.41
C PRO A 51 -12.66 4.69 6.24
N PRO A 52 -12.08 4.35 5.07
CA PRO A 52 -11.52 3.02 4.82
C PRO A 52 -10.36 2.70 5.76
N ARG A 53 -10.25 1.44 6.17
CA ARG A 53 -9.25 0.99 7.16
C ARG A 53 -8.38 -0.16 6.67
N ARG A 54 -8.75 -0.85 5.60
CA ARG A 54 -8.14 -2.08 5.13
C ARG A 54 -7.94 -2.09 3.62
N PHE A 55 -6.71 -2.33 3.21
CA PHE A 55 -6.34 -2.43 1.80
C PHE A 55 -5.47 -3.66 1.55
N ARG A 56 -5.73 -4.40 0.47
CA ARG A 56 -4.81 -5.41 -0.01
C ARG A 56 -3.81 -4.77 -0.96
N TYR A 57 -2.55 -4.83 -0.60
CA TYR A 57 -1.43 -4.52 -1.48
C TYR A 57 -0.96 -5.80 -2.17
N ARG A 58 -0.66 -5.73 -3.47
CA ARG A 58 0.06 -6.77 -4.20
C ARG A 58 1.18 -6.19 -5.04
N ASN A 59 2.37 -6.78 -4.92
CA ASN A 59 3.45 -6.57 -5.88
C ASN A 59 3.23 -7.52 -7.07
N VAL A 60 2.95 -6.98 -8.26
CA VAL A 60 2.58 -7.81 -9.43
C VAL A 60 3.71 -8.74 -9.87
N ALA A 61 4.95 -8.24 -9.86
CA ALA A 61 6.11 -8.99 -10.34
C ALA A 61 6.51 -10.17 -9.44
N SER A 62 6.43 -9.99 -8.12
CA SER A 62 6.80 -11.05 -7.16
C SER A 62 5.63 -11.89 -6.66
N GLY A 63 4.39 -11.43 -6.89
CA GLY A 63 3.18 -12.04 -6.33
C GLY A 63 2.99 -11.82 -4.82
N PHE A 64 3.94 -11.16 -4.15
CA PHE A 64 3.83 -10.83 -2.74
C PHE A 64 2.56 -10.01 -2.47
N THR A 65 1.81 -10.39 -1.45
CA THR A 65 0.53 -9.79 -1.07
C THR A 65 0.51 -9.52 0.43
N ALA A 66 -0.07 -8.40 0.83
CA ALA A 66 -0.28 -8.05 2.24
C ALA A 66 -1.57 -7.26 2.43
N ASP A 67 -2.32 -7.60 3.48
CA ASP A 67 -3.46 -6.81 3.95
C ASP A 67 -2.95 -5.74 4.92
N LEU A 68 -3.03 -4.49 4.50
CA LEU A 68 -2.59 -3.31 5.22
C LEU A 68 -3.72 -2.76 6.08
N MET A 69 -3.41 -2.43 7.33
CA MET A 69 -4.27 -1.62 8.18
C MET A 69 -3.83 -0.16 8.10
N VAL A 70 -4.77 0.78 7.99
CA VAL A 70 -4.51 2.22 7.98
C VAL A 70 -5.31 2.99 9.03
N ASP A 71 -4.83 4.17 9.40
CA ASP A 71 -5.60 5.14 10.18
C ASP A 71 -6.52 6.01 9.30
N ASP A 72 -7.19 6.99 9.91
CA ASP A 72 -8.17 7.86 9.24
C ASP A 72 -7.55 8.74 8.15
N GLU A 73 -6.23 8.90 8.18
CA GLU A 73 -5.45 9.69 7.24
C GLU A 73 -4.84 8.82 6.13
N GLY A 74 -5.11 7.50 6.14
CA GLY A 74 -4.53 6.55 5.19
C GLY A 74 -3.06 6.23 5.46
N LEU A 75 -2.53 6.55 6.65
CA LEU A 75 -1.21 6.11 7.06
C LEU A 75 -1.28 4.65 7.50
N VAL A 76 -0.36 3.84 6.98
CA VAL A 76 -0.25 2.43 7.38
C VAL A 76 0.09 2.35 8.88
N VAL A 77 -0.69 1.58 9.63
CA VAL A 77 -0.48 1.30 11.07
C VAL A 77 0.02 -0.12 11.31
N ASP A 78 -0.36 -1.06 10.45
CA ASP A 78 0.15 -2.43 10.47
C ASP A 78 0.36 -2.91 9.03
N HIS A 79 1.59 -3.34 8.74
CA HIS A 79 1.96 -4.04 7.53
C HIS A 79 2.49 -5.42 7.96
N PRO A 80 1.62 -6.45 8.01
CA PRO A 80 1.94 -7.73 8.63
C PRO A 80 3.27 -8.32 8.14
N GLY A 81 4.09 -8.77 9.09
CA GLY A 81 5.41 -9.37 8.83
C GLY A 81 6.52 -8.38 8.44
N LEU A 82 6.22 -7.11 8.16
CA LEU A 82 7.21 -6.12 7.74
C LEU A 82 7.32 -4.91 8.66
N TRP A 83 6.19 -4.37 9.12
CA TRP A 83 6.21 -3.11 9.89
C TRP A 83 4.97 -2.94 10.76
N ARG A 84 5.13 -2.23 11.89
CA ARG A 84 4.05 -1.79 12.77
C ARG A 84 4.37 -0.42 13.36
N ARG A 85 3.38 0.48 13.41
CA ARG A 85 3.53 1.79 14.04
C ARG A 85 3.76 1.62 15.53
N ARG A 86 4.73 2.34 16.08
CA ARG A 86 4.96 2.44 17.52
C ARG A 86 4.43 3.78 18.00
N GLY A 87 3.85 3.78 19.21
CA GLY A 87 3.46 4.99 19.94
C GLY A 87 4.65 5.61 20.66
#